data_AF-A0A2W4N4F9-F1
#
_entry.id   AF-A0A2W4N4F9-F1
#
_cell.length_a   1.000
_cell.length_b   1.000
_cell.length_c   1.000
_cell.angle_alpha   90.00
_cell.angle_beta   90.00
_cell.angle_gamma   90.00
#
_symmetry.space_group_name_H-M   'P 1'
#
loop_
_entity.id
_entity.type
_entity.pdbx_description
1 polymer ?
#
loop_
_entity_poly.entity_id
_entity_poly.type
_entity_poly.pdbx_seq_one_letter_code
_entity_poly.pdbx_strand_id
1 'polypeptide(L)'
;MWRRGILEEIERLDPVKDHERIVFLDTCWEFSWDTARALELALFRTFAVAKSTPLLASTGEFTLRTQKRYDDTVLLLAQLLEHGYDSQRGRAALRRMNQLHRRYQIPNDEYQYVLSTFVLEPIRWNTRFGWRRLTEAERQAAFIYWREVGRRMGIRDIPESLEALERFNLAFEREHFRYA
;
A
#
# COMPACT_ATOMS: atom_id res chain seq x y z
N MET A 1 -1.80 28.22 5.66
CA MET A 1 -2.77 28.24 6.77
C MET A 1 -3.54 26.92 6.91
N TRP A 2 -3.85 26.18 5.83
CA TRP A 2 -4.61 24.91 5.87
C TRP A 2 -3.88 23.69 6.47
N ARG A 3 -2.57 23.52 6.26
CA ARG A 3 -1.83 22.30 6.69
C ARG A 3 -1.64 22.14 8.20
N ARG A 4 -1.66 23.24 8.97
CA ARG A 4 -1.45 23.17 10.43
C ARG A 4 -2.61 22.44 11.12
N GLY A 5 -3.83 22.60 10.62
CA GLY A 5 -5.02 21.96 11.20
C GLY A 5 -5.08 20.44 11.01
N ILE A 6 -4.51 19.91 9.93
CA ILE A 6 -4.54 18.46 9.67
C ILE A 6 -3.63 17.72 10.64
N LEU A 7 -2.39 18.18 10.80
CA LEU A 7 -1.47 17.58 11.79
C LEU A 7 -2.04 17.69 13.21
N GLU A 8 -2.60 18.84 13.59
CA GLU A 8 -3.25 19.02 14.88
C GLU A 8 -4.46 18.08 15.09
N GLU A 9 -5.18 17.72 14.02
CA GLU A 9 -6.24 16.69 14.06
C GLU A 9 -5.63 15.31 14.26
N ILE A 10 -4.63 14.94 13.46
CA ILE A 10 -3.94 13.64 13.53
C ILE A 10 -3.35 13.40 14.93
N GLU A 11 -2.72 14.42 15.54
CA GLU A 11 -2.12 14.33 16.87
C GLU A 11 -3.14 14.06 18.00
N ARG A 12 -4.44 14.25 17.75
CA ARG A 12 -5.53 13.96 18.70
C ARG A 12 -6.19 12.60 18.48
N LEU A 13 -5.89 11.92 17.38
CA LEU A 13 -6.47 10.63 17.01
C LEU A 13 -5.67 9.47 17.61
N ASP A 14 -6.34 8.37 17.96
CA ASP A 14 -5.70 7.14 18.41
C ASP A 14 -5.30 6.31 17.18
N PRO A 15 -4.00 5.99 17.00
CA PRO A 15 -3.52 5.32 15.79
C PRO A 15 -4.01 3.88 15.64
N VAL A 16 -4.62 3.28 16.68
CA VAL A 16 -5.24 1.96 16.59
C VAL A 16 -6.73 2.09 16.26
N LYS A 17 -7.45 2.99 16.92
CA LYS A 17 -8.90 3.13 16.74
C LYS A 17 -9.27 3.95 15.51
N ASP A 18 -8.50 4.98 15.20
CA ASP A 18 -8.81 6.00 14.20
C ASP A 18 -7.91 5.90 12.95
N HIS A 19 -7.24 4.76 12.75
CA HIS A 19 -6.28 4.57 11.67
C HIS A 19 -6.86 4.84 10.27
N GLU A 20 -8.13 4.50 10.01
CA GLU A 20 -8.79 4.83 8.74
C GLU A 20 -8.86 6.36 8.53
N ARG A 21 -9.11 7.14 9.58
CA ARG A 21 -9.16 8.61 9.50
C ARG A 21 -7.76 9.19 9.29
N ILE A 22 -6.76 8.70 10.01
CA ILE A 22 -5.37 9.15 9.86
C ILE A 22 -4.88 8.86 8.42
N VAL A 23 -5.09 7.63 7.92
CA VAL A 23 -4.70 7.27 6.55
C VAL A 23 -5.43 8.10 5.50
N PHE A 24 -6.73 8.41 5.71
CA PHE A 24 -7.46 9.33 4.84
C PHE A 24 -6.85 10.73 4.84
N LEU A 25 -6.55 11.30 6.02
CA LEU A 25 -5.95 12.62 6.14
C LEU A 25 -4.56 12.68 5.48
N ASP A 26 -3.72 11.69 5.76
CA ASP A 26 -2.40 11.56 5.14
C ASP A 26 -2.51 11.47 3.62
N THR A 27 -3.34 10.57 3.11
CA THR A 27 -3.36 10.23 1.69
C THR A 27 -4.16 11.21 0.84
N CYS A 28 -5.23 11.79 1.37
CA CYS A 28 -6.12 12.65 0.59
C CYS A 28 -5.82 14.14 0.77
N TRP A 29 -5.17 14.54 1.87
CA TRP A 29 -5.00 15.96 2.20
C TRP A 29 -3.55 16.38 2.46
N GLU A 30 -2.83 15.66 3.33
CA GLU A 30 -1.53 16.11 3.84
C GLU A 30 -0.38 15.79 2.88
N PHE A 31 -0.43 14.59 2.28
CA PHE A 31 0.61 13.99 1.45
C PHE A 31 0.04 13.41 0.14
N SER A 32 -1.00 14.01 -0.45
CA SER A 32 -1.70 13.39 -1.58
C SER A 32 -0.80 13.15 -2.79
N TRP A 33 0.03 14.13 -3.14
CA TRP A 33 1.00 13.98 -4.22
C TRP A 33 2.11 12.99 -3.86
N ASP A 34 2.68 13.12 -2.66
CA ASP A 34 3.76 12.26 -2.16
C ASP A 34 3.33 10.79 -2.09
N THR A 35 2.12 10.52 -1.58
CA THR A 35 1.55 9.17 -1.49
C THR A 35 1.32 8.58 -2.88
N ALA A 36 0.80 9.35 -3.83
CA ALA A 36 0.65 8.88 -5.21
C ALA A 36 2.00 8.45 -5.83
N ARG A 37 3.05 9.27 -5.67
CA ARG A 37 4.40 8.96 -6.17
C ARG A 37 5.04 7.78 -5.44
N ALA A 38 4.86 7.69 -4.12
CA ALA A 38 5.37 6.59 -3.33
C ALA A 38 4.72 5.25 -3.70
N LEU A 39 3.41 5.23 -3.97
CA LEU A 39 2.70 4.03 -4.39
C LEU A 39 3.01 3.61 -5.83
N GLU A 40 3.34 4.55 -6.72
CA GLU A 40 3.92 4.23 -8.03
C GLU A 40 5.27 3.52 -7.89
N LEU A 41 6.13 4.03 -7.02
CA LEU A 41 7.39 3.36 -6.72
C LEU A 41 7.15 1.98 -6.12
N ALA A 42 6.20 1.85 -5.18
CA ALA A 42 5.81 0.57 -4.59
C ALA A 42 5.39 -0.46 -5.66
N LEU A 43 4.62 -0.04 -6.67
CA LEU A 43 4.25 -0.88 -7.80
C LEU A 43 5.46 -1.21 -8.68
N PHE A 44 6.31 -0.23 -8.99
CA PHE A 44 7.49 -0.42 -9.82
C PHE A 44 8.46 -1.45 -9.23
N ARG A 45 8.64 -1.46 -7.90
CA ARG A 45 9.47 -2.44 -7.19
C ARG A 45 9.05 -3.89 -7.45
N THR A 46 7.76 -4.14 -7.70
CA THR A 46 7.28 -5.50 -7.98
C THR A 46 7.85 -6.08 -9.27
N PHE A 47 8.27 -5.24 -10.23
CA PHE A 47 8.91 -5.70 -11.47
C PHE A 47 10.31 -6.27 -11.26
N ALA A 48 10.95 -5.94 -10.14
CA ALA A 48 12.26 -6.47 -9.78
C ALA A 48 12.19 -7.86 -9.11
N VAL A 49 10.98 -8.35 -8.78
CA VAL A 49 10.78 -9.69 -8.19
C VAL A 49 10.82 -10.74 -9.30
N ALA A 50 11.99 -11.34 -9.52
CA ALA A 50 12.24 -12.19 -10.68
C ALA A 50 11.25 -13.37 -10.83
N LYS A 51 10.80 -13.96 -9.71
CA LYS A 51 9.84 -15.08 -9.74
C LYS A 51 8.43 -14.69 -10.21
N SER A 52 8.03 -13.43 -10.04
CA SER A 52 6.70 -12.93 -10.41
C SER A 52 6.67 -12.35 -11.83
N THR A 53 7.82 -11.91 -12.34
CA THR A 53 7.94 -11.22 -13.63
C THR A 53 7.35 -12.00 -14.81
N PRO A 54 7.53 -13.33 -14.95
CA PRO A 54 6.92 -14.10 -16.05
C PRO A 54 5.38 -14.03 -16.05
N LEU A 55 4.76 -14.09 -14.87
CA LEU A 55 3.31 -13.96 -14.74
C LEU A 55 2.87 -12.54 -15.09
N LEU A 56 3.55 -11.51 -14.57
CA LEU A 56 3.23 -10.11 -14.86
C LEU A 56 3.34 -9.82 -16.37
N ALA A 57 4.41 -10.30 -17.02
CA ALA A 57 4.64 -10.15 -18.45
C ALA A 57 3.57 -10.85 -19.29
N SER A 58 3.19 -12.09 -18.93
CA SER A 58 2.21 -12.87 -19.69
C SER A 58 0.80 -12.27 -19.68
N THR A 59 0.45 -11.45 -18.67
CA THR A 59 -0.82 -10.72 -18.66
C THR A 59 -0.94 -9.65 -19.76
N GLY A 60 0.19 -9.13 -20.26
CA GLY A 60 0.25 -8.00 -21.18
C GLY A 60 -0.23 -6.66 -20.59
N GLU A 61 -0.65 -6.62 -19.31
CA GLU A 61 -1.20 -5.40 -18.69
C GLU A 61 -0.12 -4.32 -18.50
N PHE A 62 1.14 -4.74 -18.32
CA PHE A 62 2.29 -3.84 -18.12
C PHE A 62 3.05 -3.50 -19.40
N THR A 63 2.59 -3.97 -20.56
CA THR A 63 3.22 -3.69 -21.86
C THR A 63 2.24 -3.16 -22.90
N LEU A 64 1.02 -3.69 -22.95
CA LEU A 64 0.02 -3.35 -23.97
C LEU A 64 -1.08 -2.42 -23.45
N ARG A 65 -1.34 -2.40 -22.13
CA ARG A 65 -2.48 -1.71 -21.51
C ARG A 65 -2.08 -0.92 -20.26
N THR A 66 -0.86 -0.39 -20.25
CA THR A 66 -0.21 0.23 -19.08
C THR A 66 -1.05 1.31 -18.41
N GLN A 67 -1.56 2.28 -19.17
CA GLN A 67 -2.39 3.37 -18.63
C GLN A 67 -3.65 2.82 -17.97
N LYS A 68 -4.39 1.97 -18.68
CA LYS A 68 -5.62 1.36 -18.15
C LYS A 68 -5.33 0.55 -16.88
N ARG A 69 -4.27 -0.25 -16.88
CA ARG A 69 -3.87 -1.08 -15.73
C ARG A 69 -3.55 -0.22 -14.52
N TYR A 70 -2.88 0.93 -14.73
CA TYR A 70 -2.59 1.89 -13.69
C TYR A 70 -3.88 2.53 -13.15
N ASP A 71 -4.73 3.06 -14.03
CA ASP A 71 -6.00 3.71 -13.67
C ASP A 71 -6.93 2.74 -12.90
N ASP A 72 -7.05 1.49 -13.35
CA ASP A 72 -7.86 0.46 -12.67
C ASP A 72 -7.36 0.20 -11.24
N THR A 73 -6.05 0.25 -10.98
CA THR A 73 -5.51 0.14 -9.61
C THR A 73 -5.79 1.39 -8.80
N VAL A 74 -5.54 2.58 -9.35
CA VAL A 74 -5.80 3.85 -8.65
C VAL A 74 -7.26 3.94 -8.23
N LEU A 75 -8.20 3.58 -9.11
CA LEU A 75 -9.63 3.62 -8.80
C LEU A 75 -10.01 2.69 -7.64
N LEU A 76 -9.45 1.47 -7.59
CA LEU A 76 -9.69 0.54 -6.49
C LEU A 76 -9.09 1.05 -5.17
N LEU A 77 -7.86 1.58 -5.21
CA LEU A 77 -7.18 2.12 -4.04
C LEU A 77 -7.91 3.35 -3.50
N ALA A 78 -8.38 4.25 -4.37
CA ALA A 78 -9.16 5.42 -4.00
C ALA A 78 -10.42 5.01 -3.21
N GLN A 79 -11.11 3.93 -3.60
CA GLN A 79 -12.28 3.48 -2.84
C GLN A 79 -11.96 3.02 -1.42
N LEU A 80 -10.75 2.49 -1.20
CA LEU A 80 -10.31 2.09 0.13
C LEU A 80 -9.90 3.34 0.91
N LEU A 81 -9.00 4.15 0.35
CA LEU A 81 -8.38 5.27 1.04
C LEU A 81 -9.36 6.43 1.32
N GLU A 82 -10.33 6.68 0.43
CA GLU A 82 -11.30 7.77 0.59
C GLU A 82 -12.52 7.40 1.44
N HIS A 83 -12.87 6.12 1.49
CA HIS A 83 -14.13 5.69 2.11
C HIS A 83 -13.95 4.67 3.24
N GLY A 84 -12.75 4.13 3.46
CA GLY A 84 -12.51 3.08 4.42
C GLY A 84 -12.88 1.69 3.89
N TYR A 85 -12.18 0.66 4.37
CA TYR A 85 -12.31 -0.71 3.88
C TYR A 85 -13.65 -1.37 4.27
N ASP A 86 -14.31 -0.85 5.31
CA ASP A 86 -15.61 -1.34 5.81
C ASP A 86 -16.80 -0.53 5.25
N SER A 87 -16.58 0.44 4.36
CA SER A 87 -17.67 1.08 3.64
C SER A 87 -18.26 0.18 2.54
N GLN A 88 -19.44 0.53 2.02
CA GLN A 88 -20.01 -0.19 0.86
C GLN A 88 -19.06 -0.16 -0.34
N ARG A 89 -18.41 0.99 -0.58
CA ARG A 89 -17.47 1.21 -1.69
C ARG A 89 -16.15 0.46 -1.45
N GLY A 90 -15.58 0.57 -0.26
CA GLY A 90 -14.37 -0.18 0.13
C GLY A 90 -14.55 -1.69 0.04
N ARG A 91 -15.66 -2.24 0.57
CA ARG A 91 -15.98 -3.66 0.43
C ARG A 91 -16.16 -4.08 -1.03
N ALA A 92 -16.75 -3.25 -1.88
CA ALA A 92 -16.87 -3.54 -3.31
C ALA A 92 -15.50 -3.58 -4.01
N ALA A 93 -14.61 -2.64 -3.67
CA ALA A 93 -13.24 -2.61 -4.17
C ALA A 93 -12.44 -3.84 -3.72
N LEU A 94 -12.50 -4.23 -2.43
CA LEU A 94 -11.89 -5.44 -1.92
C LEU A 94 -12.38 -6.70 -2.65
N ARG A 95 -13.70 -6.83 -2.85
CA ARG A 95 -14.25 -7.96 -3.61
C ARG A 95 -13.71 -7.99 -5.03
N ARG A 96 -13.66 -6.84 -5.71
CA ARG A 96 -13.13 -6.76 -7.08
C ARG A 96 -11.65 -7.10 -7.13
N MET A 97 -10.85 -6.56 -6.22
CA MET A 97 -9.44 -6.85 -6.09
C MET A 97 -9.19 -8.34 -5.85
N ASN A 98 -9.93 -8.96 -4.92
CA ASN A 98 -9.84 -10.41 -4.66
C ASN A 98 -10.24 -11.24 -5.88
N GLN A 99 -11.27 -10.86 -6.62
CA GLN A 99 -11.67 -11.55 -7.85
C GLN A 99 -10.61 -11.49 -8.94
N LEU A 100 -9.92 -10.35 -9.10
CA LEU A 100 -8.86 -10.19 -10.08
C LEU A 100 -7.65 -11.05 -9.73
N HIS A 101 -7.25 -11.01 -8.45
CA HIS A 101 -6.11 -11.75 -7.93
C HIS A 101 -6.31 -13.27 -7.93
N ARG A 102 -7.51 -13.77 -7.62
CA ARG A 102 -7.85 -15.21 -7.60
C ARG A 102 -7.72 -15.92 -8.95
N ARG A 103 -7.59 -15.18 -10.05
CA ARG A 103 -7.39 -15.75 -11.40
C ARG A 103 -5.99 -16.35 -11.57
N TYR A 104 -5.07 -16.02 -10.68
CA TYR A 104 -3.68 -16.41 -10.74
C TYR A 104 -3.25 -17.12 -9.46
N GLN A 105 -2.27 -18.01 -9.58
CA GLN A 105 -1.63 -18.64 -8.42
C GLN A 105 -0.48 -17.75 -7.95
N ILE A 106 -0.78 -16.79 -7.10
CA ILE A 106 0.22 -15.89 -6.51
C ILE A 106 0.62 -16.44 -5.13
N PRO A 107 1.91 -16.71 -4.89
CA PRO A 107 2.43 -17.12 -3.59
C PRO A 107 2.11 -16.13 -2.46
N ASN A 108 1.90 -16.63 -1.24
CA ASN A 108 1.54 -15.78 -0.09
C ASN A 108 2.62 -14.74 0.26
N ASP A 109 3.88 -15.11 0.14
CA ASP A 109 5.01 -14.23 0.42
C ASP A 109 5.13 -13.08 -0.59
N GLU A 110 4.72 -13.28 -1.84
CA GLU A 110 4.58 -12.20 -2.81
C GLU A 110 3.46 -11.22 -2.45
N TYR A 111 2.31 -11.73 -1.96
CA TYR A 111 1.28 -10.86 -1.40
C TYR A 111 1.79 -10.06 -0.21
N GLN A 112 2.49 -10.69 0.72
CA GLN A 112 3.10 -10.02 1.87
C GLN A 112 4.12 -8.97 1.42
N TYR A 113 4.93 -9.28 0.41
CA TYR A 113 5.91 -8.35 -0.13
C TYR A 113 5.23 -7.12 -0.73
N VAL A 114 4.26 -7.30 -1.62
CA VAL A 114 3.51 -6.19 -2.19
C VAL A 114 2.83 -5.39 -1.09
N LEU A 115 2.13 -6.04 -0.14
CA LEU A 115 1.53 -5.36 1.00
C LEU A 115 2.54 -4.49 1.77
N SER A 116 3.74 -5.01 1.99
CA SER A 116 4.78 -4.29 2.73
C SER A 116 5.21 -3.00 2.02
N THR A 117 5.23 -2.97 0.68
CA THR A 117 5.61 -1.76 -0.06
C THR A 117 4.55 -0.67 0.04
N PHE A 118 3.26 -1.02 0.13
CA PHE A 118 2.18 -0.05 0.39
C PHE A 118 2.30 0.64 1.75
N VAL A 119 2.94 0.01 2.73
CA VAL A 119 3.23 0.61 4.05
C VAL A 119 4.54 1.39 4.02
N LEU A 120 5.61 0.76 3.55
CA LEU A 120 6.97 1.24 3.74
C LEU A 120 7.35 2.34 2.75
N GLU A 121 6.87 2.29 1.50
CA GLU A 121 7.29 3.26 0.50
C GLU A 121 6.77 4.68 0.80
N PRO A 122 5.52 4.91 1.24
CA PRO A 122 5.10 6.23 1.71
C PRO A 122 5.93 6.75 2.90
N ILE A 123 6.29 5.88 3.85
CA ILE A 123 7.13 6.24 5.00
C ILE A 123 8.53 6.65 4.54
N ARG A 124 9.16 5.84 3.68
CA ARG A 124 10.51 6.08 3.13
C ARG A 124 10.52 7.33 2.25
N TRP A 125 9.49 7.51 1.41
CA TRP A 125 9.31 8.67 0.56
C TRP A 125 9.25 9.95 1.39
N ASN A 126 8.33 10.02 2.35
CA ASN A 126 8.18 11.23 3.18
C ASN A 126 9.41 11.51 4.05
N THR A 127 10.15 10.48 4.45
CA THR A 127 11.42 10.65 5.17
C THR A 127 12.49 11.35 4.32
N ARG A 128 12.50 11.13 3.00
CA ARG A 128 13.54 11.61 2.09
C ARG A 128 13.14 12.82 1.26
N PHE A 129 11.89 12.88 0.82
CA PHE A 129 11.40 13.84 -0.18
C PHE A 129 10.18 14.63 0.30
N GLY A 130 9.43 14.09 1.26
CA GLY A 130 8.25 14.76 1.80
C GLY A 130 8.60 16.07 2.49
N TRP A 131 7.64 16.99 2.50
CA TRP A 131 7.81 18.29 3.15
C TRP A 131 7.91 18.18 4.69
N ARG A 132 7.47 17.05 5.25
CA ARG A 132 7.76 16.62 6.62
C ARG A 132 7.82 15.09 6.69
N ARG A 133 8.41 14.58 7.76
CA ARG A 133 8.35 13.16 8.10
C ARG A 133 6.96 12.80 8.63
N LEU A 134 6.57 11.53 8.43
CA LEU A 134 5.41 10.98 9.13
C LEU A 134 5.70 10.89 10.63
N THR A 135 4.71 11.23 11.45
CA THR A 135 4.71 11.03 12.90
C THR A 135 4.61 9.54 13.23
N GLU A 136 4.88 9.17 14.48
CA GLU A 136 4.73 7.77 14.87
C GLU A 136 3.28 7.27 14.77
N ALA A 137 2.31 8.12 15.10
CA ALA A 137 0.90 7.80 14.96
C ALA A 137 0.51 7.50 13.50
N GLU A 138 1.00 8.30 12.55
CA GLU A 138 0.78 8.09 11.11
C GLU A 138 1.41 6.78 10.61
N ARG A 139 2.65 6.49 11.02
CA ARG A 139 3.33 5.23 10.66
C ARG A 139 2.57 4.01 11.20
N GLN A 140 2.13 4.07 12.46
CA GLN A 140 1.39 3.00 13.10
C GLN A 140 0.00 2.82 12.46
N ALA A 141 -0.70 3.92 12.18
CA ALA A 141 -2.00 3.89 11.49
C ALA A 141 -1.89 3.28 10.09
N ALA A 142 -0.88 3.67 9.30
CA ALA A 142 -0.63 3.09 7.99
C ALA A 142 -0.35 1.58 8.07
N PHE A 143 0.47 1.15 9.03
CA PHE A 143 0.74 -0.28 9.26
C PHE A 143 -0.54 -1.06 9.58
N ILE A 144 -1.35 -0.57 10.51
CA ILE A 144 -2.60 -1.23 10.93
C ILE A 144 -3.59 -1.27 9.77
N TYR A 145 -3.80 -0.15 9.10
CA TYR A 145 -4.72 -0.04 7.97
C TYR A 145 -4.41 -1.06 6.87
N TRP A 146 -3.16 -1.10 6.41
CA TRP A 146 -2.77 -2.04 5.36
C TRP A 146 -2.77 -3.48 5.85
N ARG A 147 -2.41 -3.76 7.11
CA ARG A 147 -2.57 -5.11 7.69
C ARG A 147 -4.03 -5.57 7.66
N GLU A 148 -4.98 -4.69 7.97
CA GLU A 148 -6.41 -4.96 7.90
C GLU A 148 -6.92 -5.18 6.46
N VAL A 149 -6.39 -4.43 5.49
CA VAL A 149 -6.63 -4.69 4.07
C VAL A 149 -6.08 -6.07 3.68
N GLY A 150 -4.86 -6.40 4.07
CA GLY A 150 -4.22 -7.68 3.76
C GLY A 150 -4.97 -8.87 4.33
N ARG A 151 -5.47 -8.77 5.57
CA ARG A 151 -6.35 -9.77 6.19
C ARG A 151 -7.63 -9.98 5.38
N ARG A 152 -8.28 -8.91 4.91
CA ARG A 152 -9.48 -8.96 4.06
C ARG A 152 -9.20 -9.50 2.65
N MET A 153 -7.94 -9.47 2.22
CA MET A 153 -7.47 -10.15 1.00
C MET A 153 -7.15 -11.65 1.21
N GLY A 154 -7.14 -12.13 2.46
CA GLY A 154 -6.79 -13.51 2.80
C GLY A 154 -5.28 -13.75 2.85
N ILE A 155 -4.47 -12.69 2.97
CA ILE A 155 -3.02 -12.81 3.14
C ILE A 155 -2.75 -13.34 4.55
N ARG A 156 -1.97 -14.41 4.63
CA ARG A 156 -1.65 -15.10 5.88
C ARG A 156 -0.31 -14.61 6.43
N ASP A 157 -0.11 -14.82 7.73
CA ASP A 157 1.18 -14.63 8.41
C ASP A 157 1.79 -13.22 8.25
N ILE A 158 0.94 -12.20 8.08
CA ILE A 158 1.40 -10.80 7.96
C ILE A 158 2.15 -10.42 9.25
N PRO A 159 3.39 -9.88 9.15
CA PRO A 159 4.16 -9.45 10.31
C PRO A 159 3.37 -8.59 11.29
N GLU A 160 3.62 -8.77 12.58
CA GLU A 160 2.79 -8.19 13.66
C GLU A 160 3.21 -6.79 14.11
N SER A 161 4.35 -6.30 13.60
CA SER A 161 4.88 -4.97 13.86
C SER A 161 5.48 -4.37 12.60
N LEU A 162 5.59 -3.04 12.58
CA LEU A 162 6.20 -2.31 11.47
C LEU A 162 7.68 -2.70 11.29
N GLU A 163 8.41 -2.92 12.39
CA GLU A 163 9.81 -3.36 12.36
C GLU A 163 9.94 -4.79 11.79
N ALA A 164 9.01 -5.69 12.15
CA ALA A 164 9.00 -7.03 11.58
C ALA A 164 8.65 -7.00 10.08
N LEU A 165 7.73 -6.14 9.68
CA LEU A 165 7.37 -5.92 8.27
C LEU A 165 8.55 -5.39 7.46
N GLU A 166 9.31 -4.43 8.01
CA GLU A 166 10.51 -3.90 7.37
C GLU A 166 11.62 -4.95 7.25
N ARG A 167 11.88 -5.73 8.31
CA ARG A 167 12.85 -6.84 8.24
C ARG A 167 12.47 -7.86 7.17
N PHE A 168 11.19 -8.22 7.11
CA PHE A 168 10.66 -9.11 6.07
C PHE A 168 10.85 -8.52 4.68
N ASN A 169 10.43 -7.28 4.44
CA ASN A 169 10.56 -6.58 3.15
C ASN A 169 12.01 -6.59 2.66
N LEU A 170 12.96 -6.18 3.50
CA LEU A 170 14.38 -6.15 3.14
C LEU A 170 14.97 -7.54 2.89
N ALA A 171 14.54 -8.56 3.64
CA ALA A 171 14.97 -9.93 3.43
C ALA A 171 14.46 -10.48 2.09
N PHE A 172 13.17 -10.28 1.81
CA PHE A 172 12.54 -10.68 0.55
C PHE A 172 13.23 -10.06 -0.66
N GLU A 173 13.56 -8.77 -0.60
CA GLU A 173 14.25 -8.09 -1.69
C GLU A 173 15.67 -8.63 -1.89
N ARG A 174 16.45 -8.84 -0.82
CA ARG A 174 17.81 -9.43 -0.94
C ARG A 174 17.79 -10.81 -1.62
N GLU A 175 16.75 -11.59 -1.36
CA GLU A 175 16.61 -12.94 -1.90
C GLU A 175 16.13 -12.94 -3.35
N HIS A 176 15.10 -12.15 -3.66
CA HIS A 176 14.34 -12.26 -4.91
C HIS A 176 14.60 -11.15 -5.93
N PHE A 177 15.23 -10.03 -5.55
CA PHE A 177 15.62 -9.01 -6.51
C PHE A 177 16.83 -9.48 -7.30
N ARG A 178 16.62 -9.68 -8.60
CA ARG A 178 17.64 -10.10 -9.57
C ARG A 178 17.44 -9.32 -10.85
N TYR A 179 18.54 -9.08 -11.56
CA TYR A 179 18.46 -8.73 -12.96
C TYR A 179 18.02 -10.00 -13.72
N ALA A 180 16.91 -9.92 -14.44
CA ALA A 180 16.41 -11.00 -15.27
C ALA A 180 16.82 -10.76 -16.73
#